data_AF-A0A369NE35-F1
#
_entry.id   AF-A0A369NE35-F1
#
_cell.length_a   1.000
_cell.length_b   1.000
_cell.length_c   1.000
_cell.angle_alpha   90.00
_cell.angle_beta   90.00
_cell.angle_gamma   90.00
#
_symmetry.space_group_name_H-M   'P 1'
#
loop_
_entity.id
_entity.type
_entity.pdbx_description
1 polymer ?
#
loop_
_entity_poly.entity_id
_entity_poly.type
_entity_poly.pdbx_seq_one_letter_code
_entity_poly.pdbx_strand_id
1 'polypeptide(L)'
;MKIEMAYRNGRVDVFDTMSFTAPSPLGKENALTNFELRFDELGKKGLWLAAHHYDVDPSGTEECPDDETPVARRRRGWRFLLAEASELDELEWVAVDGELALARVLGEMVDVGQLMRSARLWLGTSNRSVAETIVHLFDELSTVSQADCGIARDAIPRHCGCSEELVYRLKAACPRESPNETETNNQEENWLEGFENEDY
;
A
#
# COMPACT_ATOMS: atom_id res chain seq x y z
N MET A 1 -7.29 -14.49 7.37
CA MET A 1 -6.62 -13.19 7.34
C MET A 1 -5.55 -13.20 8.41
N LYS A 2 -4.33 -12.81 8.04
CA LYS A 2 -3.20 -12.64 8.93
C LYS A 2 -2.70 -11.21 8.82
N ILE A 3 -2.53 -10.53 9.95
CA ILE A 3 -1.99 -9.17 10.01
C ILE A 3 -0.66 -9.25 10.74
N GLU A 4 0.38 -8.73 10.11
CA GLU A 4 1.72 -8.64 10.68
C GLU A 4 2.09 -7.17 10.83
N MET A 5 2.62 -6.80 11.99
CA MET A 5 2.96 -5.42 12.33
C MET A 5 4.34 -5.39 12.95
N ALA A 6 5.26 -4.65 12.35
CA ALA A 6 6.58 -4.46 12.92
C ALA A 6 6.76 -3.03 13.43
N TYR A 7 7.55 -2.90 14.49
CA TYR A 7 7.85 -1.63 15.14
C TYR A 7 9.36 -1.36 15.12
N ARG A 8 9.74 -0.08 15.19
CA ARG A 8 11.15 0.39 15.15
C ARG A 8 12.00 -0.17 16.28
N ASN A 9 11.39 -0.49 17.41
CA ASN A 9 12.07 -1.12 18.56
C ASN A 9 12.31 -2.64 18.40
N GLY A 10 11.97 -3.22 17.24
CA GLY A 10 12.13 -4.64 16.95
C GLY A 10 10.97 -5.53 17.39
N ARG A 11 9.91 -4.97 18.02
CA ARG A 11 8.68 -5.72 18.29
C ARG A 11 8.00 -6.11 16.98
N VAL A 12 7.45 -7.33 16.93
CA VAL A 12 6.59 -7.79 15.84
C VAL A 12 5.35 -8.41 16.45
N ASP A 13 4.17 -7.90 16.07
CA ASP A 13 2.88 -8.44 16.43
C ASP A 13 2.28 -9.19 15.24
N VAL A 14 1.68 -10.35 15.52
CA VAL A 14 1.00 -11.17 14.50
C VAL A 14 -0.40 -11.50 14.98
N PHE A 15 -1.39 -11.07 14.22
CA PHE A 15 -2.80 -11.37 14.44
C PHE A 15 -3.28 -12.34 13.36
N ASP A 16 -3.57 -13.57 13.76
CA ASP A 16 -4.07 -14.61 12.86
C ASP A 16 -5.51 -14.96 13.23
N THR A 17 -6.43 -14.84 12.29
CA THR A 17 -7.84 -15.16 12.51
C THR A 17 -8.10 -16.67 12.62
N MET A 18 -7.17 -17.52 12.18
CA MET A 18 -7.33 -18.98 12.10
C MET A 18 -6.65 -19.75 13.23
N SER A 19 -5.58 -19.20 13.81
CA SER A 19 -4.75 -19.90 14.79
C SER A 19 -5.18 -19.58 16.24
N PHE A 20 -5.38 -20.60 17.07
CA PHE A 20 -5.68 -20.47 18.51
C PHE A 20 -6.92 -19.64 18.88
N THR A 21 -7.86 -19.45 17.95
CA THR A 21 -9.14 -18.77 18.19
C THR A 21 -10.27 -19.77 18.48
N ALA A 22 -11.34 -19.32 19.12
CA ALA A 22 -12.53 -20.16 19.29
C ALA A 22 -13.08 -20.56 17.91
N PRO A 23 -13.52 -21.81 17.69
CA PRO A 23 -13.88 -22.32 16.36
C PRO A 23 -15.14 -21.68 15.74
N SER A 24 -15.89 -20.86 16.49
CA SER A 24 -17.06 -20.12 15.99
C SER A 24 -17.31 -18.87 16.85
N PRO A 25 -16.39 -17.88 16.82
CA PRO A 25 -16.46 -16.73 17.74
C PRO A 25 -17.63 -15.79 17.42
N LEU A 26 -18.22 -15.93 16.23
CA LEU A 26 -19.34 -15.12 15.73
C LEU A 26 -20.67 -15.91 15.69
N GLY A 27 -20.73 -17.08 16.34
CA GLY A 27 -21.93 -17.92 16.39
C GLY A 27 -22.07 -18.87 15.19
N LYS A 28 -23.06 -19.77 15.28
CA LYS A 28 -23.31 -20.84 14.30
C LYS A 28 -24.03 -20.35 13.03
N GLU A 29 -24.73 -19.22 13.12
CA GLU A 29 -25.49 -18.62 12.01
C GLU A 29 -24.60 -17.78 11.07
N ASN A 30 -23.32 -17.59 11.42
CA ASN A 30 -22.37 -16.83 10.60
C ASN A 30 -22.02 -17.60 9.32
N ALA A 31 -22.59 -17.18 8.20
CA ALA A 31 -22.24 -17.75 6.90
C ALA A 31 -21.10 -17.02 6.19
N LEU A 32 -20.84 -15.76 6.54
CA LEU A 32 -19.76 -14.97 5.96
C LEU A 32 -19.22 -13.96 6.95
N THR A 33 -17.89 -13.94 7.11
CA THR A 33 -17.20 -12.94 7.92
C THR A 33 -16.61 -11.86 7.03
N ASN A 34 -16.83 -10.60 7.39
CA ASN A 34 -16.27 -9.43 6.74
C ASN A 34 -15.28 -8.76 7.70
N PHE A 35 -14.02 -8.69 7.29
CA PHE A 35 -12.96 -8.00 8.01
C PHE A 35 -12.73 -6.63 7.39
N GLU A 36 -12.76 -5.59 8.22
CA GLU A 36 -12.57 -4.20 7.81
C GLU A 36 -11.39 -3.62 8.58
N LEU A 37 -10.32 -3.28 7.84
CA LEU A 37 -9.15 -2.59 8.35
C LEU A 37 -9.14 -1.18 7.76
N ARG A 38 -9.20 -0.16 8.61
CA ARG A 38 -9.35 1.25 8.20
C ARG A 38 -8.12 2.06 8.56
N PHE A 39 -7.47 2.60 7.53
CA PHE A 39 -6.27 3.42 7.68
C PHE A 39 -6.57 4.91 7.73
N ASP A 40 -7.77 5.34 7.34
CA ASP A 40 -8.20 6.74 7.37
C ASP A 40 -8.38 7.31 8.80
N GLU A 41 -8.37 6.44 9.81
CA GLU A 41 -8.42 6.80 11.23
C GLU A 41 -7.05 6.73 11.95
N LEU A 42 -5.95 6.41 11.23
CA LEU A 42 -4.60 6.41 11.80
C LEU A 42 -4.30 7.78 12.42
N GLY A 43 -3.98 7.80 13.72
CA GLY A 43 -3.65 9.02 14.47
C GLY A 43 -4.78 9.62 15.31
N LYS A 44 -6.05 9.20 15.13
CA LYS A 44 -7.16 9.65 16.00
C LYS A 44 -7.46 8.68 17.14
N LYS A 45 -7.43 7.38 16.86
CA LYS A 45 -7.89 6.34 17.79
C LYS A 45 -7.01 5.08 17.83
N GLY A 46 -5.88 5.05 17.12
CA GLY A 46 -5.09 3.83 16.91
C GLY A 46 -5.51 3.06 15.66
N LEU A 47 -4.94 1.87 15.45
CA LEU A 47 -5.29 0.95 14.36
C LEU A 47 -6.31 -0.09 14.85
N TRP A 48 -7.42 -0.22 14.14
CA TRP A 48 -8.51 -1.12 14.52
C TRP A 48 -8.85 -2.10 13.39
N LEU A 49 -9.08 -3.35 13.76
CA LEU A 49 -9.73 -4.35 12.92
C LEU A 49 -11.20 -4.47 13.35
N ALA A 50 -12.15 -4.32 12.43
CA ALA A 50 -13.54 -4.70 12.70
C ALA A 50 -13.84 -6.05 12.05
N ALA A 51 -14.49 -6.95 12.79
CA ALA A 51 -15.03 -8.18 12.26
C ALA A 51 -16.56 -8.13 12.32
N HIS A 52 -17.18 -8.16 11.16
CA HIS A 52 -18.62 -8.23 10.97
C HIS A 52 -18.99 -9.62 10.47
N HIS A 53 -20.24 -10.02 10.67
CA HIS A 53 -20.73 -11.31 10.21
C HIS A 53 -22.05 -11.17 9.48
N TYR A 54 -22.40 -12.17 8.68
CA TYR A 54 -23.67 -12.26 7.99
C TYR A 54 -24.44 -13.45 8.52
N ASP A 55 -25.61 -13.19 9.09
CA ASP A 55 -26.52 -14.23 9.55
C ASP A 55 -27.40 -14.70 8.38
N VAL A 56 -27.65 -16.00 8.33
CA VAL A 56 -28.61 -16.65 7.41
C VAL A 56 -29.82 -17.16 8.19
N ASP A 57 -30.09 -16.59 9.37
CA ASP A 57 -31.17 -17.01 10.24
C ASP A 57 -32.53 -16.92 9.51
N PRO A 58 -33.19 -18.07 9.24
CA PRO A 58 -34.44 -18.11 8.50
C PRO A 58 -35.60 -17.46 9.27
N SER A 59 -35.48 -17.27 10.59
CA SER A 59 -36.51 -16.63 11.42
C SER A 59 -36.54 -15.10 11.31
N GLY A 60 -35.48 -14.49 10.76
CA GLY A 60 -35.35 -13.04 10.56
C GLY A 60 -35.54 -12.57 9.11
N THR A 61 -35.66 -13.50 8.17
CA THR A 61 -36.12 -13.24 6.80
C THR A 61 -37.63 -13.02 6.85
N GLU A 62 -38.08 -11.82 6.49
CA GLU A 62 -39.46 -11.67 5.98
C GLU A 62 -39.70 -12.76 4.94
N GLU A 63 -40.87 -13.40 4.94
CA GLU A 63 -41.21 -14.51 4.05
C GLU A 63 -40.73 -14.19 2.62
N CYS A 64 -39.63 -14.81 2.21
CA CYS A 64 -39.11 -14.68 0.86
C CYS A 64 -40.05 -15.51 -0.02
N PRO A 65 -40.64 -14.94 -1.09
CA PRO A 65 -41.43 -15.71 -2.05
C PRO A 65 -40.65 -16.95 -2.53
N ASP A 66 -41.36 -18.04 -2.83
CA ASP A 66 -40.78 -19.34 -3.20
C ASP A 66 -39.85 -19.29 -4.44
N ASP A 67 -39.86 -18.21 -5.22
CA ASP A 67 -39.06 -17.99 -6.42
C ASP A 67 -37.88 -17.01 -6.24
N GLU A 68 -37.69 -16.45 -5.04
CA GLU A 68 -36.63 -15.48 -4.74
C GLU A 68 -35.50 -16.07 -3.88
N THR A 69 -34.27 -15.63 -4.11
CA THR A 69 -33.10 -16.05 -3.31
C THR A 69 -33.09 -15.28 -1.98
N PRO A 70 -33.13 -15.95 -0.81
CA PRO A 70 -33.09 -15.29 0.48
C PRO A 70 -31.85 -14.40 0.68
N VAL A 71 -32.04 -13.27 1.36
CA VAL A 71 -30.98 -12.27 1.57
C VAL A 71 -30.36 -12.39 2.97
N ALA A 72 -29.09 -12.80 3.02
CA ALA A 72 -28.30 -12.73 4.26
C ALA A 72 -28.00 -11.27 4.65
N ARG A 73 -28.08 -10.94 5.94
CA ARG A 73 -27.92 -9.55 6.43
C ARG A 73 -26.60 -9.37 7.19
N ARG A 74 -25.86 -8.31 6.87
CA ARG A 74 -24.66 -7.90 7.64
C ARG A 74 -25.07 -7.46 9.04
N ARG A 75 -24.48 -8.06 10.05
CA ARG A 75 -24.54 -7.62 11.46
C ARG A 75 -23.25 -6.93 11.87
N ARG A 76 -23.39 -5.98 12.79
CA ARG A 76 -22.23 -5.35 13.42
C ARG A 76 -21.64 -6.32 14.43
N GLY A 77 -20.39 -6.73 14.23
CA GLY A 77 -19.64 -7.49 15.22
C GLY A 77 -18.71 -6.57 16.02
N TRP A 78 -17.51 -7.07 16.31
CA TRP A 78 -16.57 -6.45 17.25
C TRP A 78 -15.50 -5.63 16.55
N ARG A 79 -14.96 -4.63 17.26
CA ARG A 79 -13.72 -3.93 16.91
C ARG A 79 -12.60 -4.42 17.84
N PHE A 80 -11.47 -4.77 17.26
CA PHE A 80 -10.25 -5.17 17.94
C PHE A 80 -9.22 -4.07 17.76
N LEU A 81 -8.71 -3.53 18.86
CA LEU A 81 -7.60 -2.59 18.84
C LEU A 81 -6.32 -3.38 18.56
N LEU A 82 -5.66 -3.07 17.44
CA LEU A 82 -4.40 -3.72 17.05
C LEU A 82 -3.19 -2.94 17.56
N ALA A 83 -3.27 -1.61 17.51
CA ALA A 83 -2.25 -0.71 18.06
C ALA A 83 -2.91 0.56 18.59
N GLU A 84 -2.49 1.02 19.77
CA GLU A 84 -2.89 2.29 20.34
C GLU A 84 -2.34 3.48 19.53
N ALA A 85 -2.96 4.65 19.69
CA ALA A 85 -2.48 5.87 19.04
C ALA A 85 -1.03 6.22 19.44
N SER A 86 -0.65 5.94 20.69
CA SER A 86 0.70 6.12 21.25
C SER A 86 1.75 5.21 20.60
N GLU A 87 1.35 4.09 20.02
CA GLU A 87 2.26 3.12 19.40
C GLU A 87 2.47 3.39 17.90
N LEU A 88 1.61 4.20 17.29
CA LEU A 88 1.64 4.47 15.84
C LEU A 88 2.92 5.17 15.39
N ASP A 89 3.57 5.93 16.27
CA ASP A 89 4.85 6.56 15.94
C ASP A 89 5.98 5.51 15.82
N GLU A 90 5.92 4.43 16.61
CA GLU A 90 6.90 3.34 16.56
C GLU A 90 6.57 2.30 15.49
N LEU A 91 5.34 2.26 14.98
CA LEU A 91 4.93 1.35 13.91
C LEU A 91 5.74 1.62 12.64
N GLU A 92 6.37 0.58 12.10
CA GLU A 92 7.24 0.65 10.92
C GLU A 92 6.50 0.18 9.66
N TRP A 93 5.79 -0.94 9.74
CA TRP A 93 4.97 -1.42 8.64
C TRP A 93 3.84 -2.32 9.12
N VAL A 94 2.81 -2.45 8.27
CA VAL A 94 1.71 -3.39 8.43
C VAL A 94 1.55 -4.18 7.14
N ALA A 95 1.51 -5.50 7.23
CA ALA A 95 1.18 -6.39 6.14
C ALA A 95 -0.12 -7.15 6.42
N VAL A 96 -0.93 -7.36 5.39
CA VAL A 96 -2.16 -8.14 5.43
C VAL A 96 -2.02 -9.30 4.45
N ASP A 97 -2.09 -10.53 4.95
CA ASP A 97 -1.92 -11.76 4.18
C ASP A 97 -0.63 -11.78 3.33
N GLY A 98 0.44 -11.17 3.87
CA GLY A 98 1.76 -11.07 3.23
C GLY A 98 1.95 -9.84 2.33
N GLU A 99 0.89 -9.10 2.04
CA GLU A 99 0.96 -7.88 1.21
C GLU A 99 1.10 -6.63 2.08
N LEU A 100 2.06 -5.76 1.74
CA LEU A 100 2.34 -4.53 2.47
C LEU A 100 1.16 -3.55 2.34
N ALA A 101 0.53 -3.21 3.46
CA ALA A 101 -0.64 -2.33 3.50
C ALA A 101 -0.26 -0.92 3.98
N LEU A 102 0.63 -0.81 4.96
CA LEU A 102 1.20 0.43 5.46
C LEU A 102 2.71 0.30 5.58
N ALA A 103 3.44 1.40 5.35
CA ALA A 103 4.88 1.43 5.56
C ALA A 103 5.37 2.83 5.93
N ARG A 104 6.36 2.91 6.82
CA ARG A 104 7.04 4.15 7.15
C ARG A 104 8.08 4.46 6.08
N VAL A 105 7.96 5.63 5.46
CA VAL A 105 8.91 6.14 4.46
C VAL A 105 9.33 7.54 4.89
N LEU A 106 10.64 7.74 5.10
CA LEU A 106 11.21 9.00 5.61
C LEU A 106 10.45 9.58 6.81
N GLY A 107 10.09 8.71 7.77
CA GLY A 107 9.38 9.07 9.00
C GLY A 107 7.87 9.19 8.88
N GLU A 108 7.28 9.17 7.68
CA GLU A 108 5.84 9.27 7.46
C GLU A 108 5.22 7.90 7.19
N MET A 109 4.02 7.66 7.74
CA MET A 109 3.27 6.44 7.47
C MET A 109 2.50 6.56 6.15
N VAL A 110 2.85 5.73 5.18
CA VAL A 110 2.26 5.70 3.83
C VAL A 110 1.18 4.62 3.75
N ASP A 111 0.02 4.96 3.17
CA ASP A 111 -1.00 4.00 2.74
C ASP A 111 -0.57 3.30 1.44
N VAL A 112 0.22 2.23 1.60
CA VAL A 112 0.76 1.44 0.48
C VAL A 112 -0.38 0.76 -0.29
N GLY A 113 -1.46 0.37 0.38
CA GLY A 113 -2.64 -0.19 -0.29
C GLY A 113 -3.26 0.79 -1.29
N GLN A 114 -3.43 2.06 -0.90
CA GLN A 114 -3.92 3.11 -1.78
C GLN A 114 -2.94 3.43 -2.92
N LEU A 115 -1.65 3.49 -2.61
CA LEU A 115 -0.60 3.69 -3.59
C LEU A 115 -0.63 2.59 -4.66
N MET A 116 -0.64 1.32 -4.26
CA MET A 116 -0.61 0.19 -5.19
C MET A 116 -1.88 0.09 -6.04
N ARG A 117 -3.07 0.38 -5.48
CA ARG A 117 -4.31 0.46 -6.25
C ARG A 117 -4.24 1.55 -7.32
N SER A 118 -3.73 2.72 -6.97
CA SER A 118 -3.59 3.84 -7.90
C SER A 118 -2.51 3.56 -8.95
N ALA A 119 -1.33 3.11 -8.54
CA ALA A 119 -0.25 2.73 -9.43
C ALA A 119 -0.70 1.66 -10.44
N ARG A 120 -1.46 0.66 -10.01
CA ARG A 120 -1.99 -0.37 -10.93
C ARG A 120 -2.88 0.21 -12.03
N LEU A 121 -3.67 1.24 -11.74
CA LEU A 121 -4.58 1.85 -12.72
C LEU A 121 -3.84 2.79 -13.70
N TRP A 122 -2.81 3.49 -13.22
CA TRP A 122 -2.13 4.54 -13.99
C TRP A 122 -0.82 4.10 -14.62
N LEU A 123 -0.08 3.22 -13.95
CA LEU A 123 1.26 2.77 -14.33
C LEU A 123 1.29 1.29 -14.75
N GLY A 124 0.22 0.54 -14.47
CA GLY A 124 0.20 -0.91 -14.63
C GLY A 124 1.00 -1.64 -13.53
N THR A 125 1.62 -2.76 -13.88
CA THR A 125 2.45 -3.54 -12.95
C THR A 125 3.87 -3.01 -12.91
N SER A 126 4.38 -2.65 -11.72
CA SER A 126 5.76 -2.19 -11.54
C SER A 126 6.51 -3.06 -10.54
N ASN A 127 7.79 -3.30 -10.80
CA ASN A 127 8.75 -3.92 -9.88
C ASN A 127 9.51 -2.87 -9.04
N ARG A 128 9.00 -1.63 -8.98
CA ARG A 128 9.61 -0.51 -8.28
C ARG A 128 9.41 -0.63 -6.76
N SER A 129 10.32 -0.02 -6.01
CA SER A 129 10.13 0.17 -4.57
C SER A 129 8.93 1.09 -4.27
N VAL A 130 8.46 1.10 -3.02
CA VAL A 130 7.40 2.03 -2.56
C VAL A 130 7.78 3.48 -2.83
N ALA A 131 9.01 3.87 -2.51
CA ALA A 131 9.52 5.22 -2.71
C ALA A 131 9.51 5.64 -4.18
N GLU A 132 10.03 4.80 -5.08
CA GLU A 132 10.03 5.07 -6.52
C GLU A 132 8.61 5.08 -7.10
N THR A 133 7.73 4.23 -6.60
CA THR A 133 6.33 4.18 -7.04
C THR A 133 5.57 5.45 -6.66
N ILE A 134 5.81 6.01 -5.46
CA ILE A 134 5.26 7.30 -5.03
C ILE A 134 5.66 8.40 -6.02
N VAL A 135 6.95 8.52 -6.31
CA VAL A 135 7.47 9.58 -7.20
C VAL A 135 6.92 9.43 -8.60
N HIS A 136 6.95 8.22 -9.15
CA HIS A 136 6.49 7.96 -10.52
C HIS A 136 4.99 8.18 -10.69
N LEU A 137 4.17 7.69 -9.74
CA LEU A 137 2.73 7.90 -9.77
C LEU A 137 2.39 9.39 -9.65
N PHE A 138 3.06 10.11 -8.75
CA PHE A 138 2.83 11.54 -8.59
C PHE A 138 3.13 12.32 -9.88
N ASP A 139 4.24 12.01 -10.55
CA ASP A 139 4.63 12.65 -11.82
C ASP A 139 3.62 12.36 -12.93
N GLU A 140 3.16 11.12 -13.04
CA GLU A 140 2.13 10.73 -14.02
C GLU A 140 0.82 11.47 -13.75
N LEU A 141 0.30 11.39 -12.53
CA LEU A 141 -0.95 12.07 -12.17
C LEU A 141 -0.86 13.59 -12.29
N SER A 142 0.31 14.17 -12.03
CA SER A 142 0.53 15.61 -12.23
C SER A 142 0.47 16.02 -13.70
N THR A 143 0.94 15.15 -14.60
CA THR A 143 0.87 15.35 -16.04
C THR A 143 -0.57 15.24 -16.54
N VAL A 144 -1.29 14.21 -16.08
CA VAL A 144 -2.68 13.97 -16.49
C VAL A 144 -3.63 15.04 -15.90
N SER A 145 -3.41 15.50 -14.66
CA SER A 145 -4.20 16.58 -14.04
C SER A 145 -4.14 17.89 -14.82
N GLN A 146 -2.99 18.20 -15.46
CA GLN A 146 -2.87 19.37 -16.34
C GLN A 146 -3.70 19.26 -17.63
N ALA A 147 -4.13 18.06 -18.00
CA ALA A 147 -4.97 17.79 -19.15
C ALA A 147 -6.48 17.76 -18.83
N ASP A 148 -6.91 18.29 -17.67
CA ASP A 148 -8.31 18.38 -17.22
C ASP A 148 -9.06 17.02 -17.18
N CYS A 149 -8.37 15.94 -16.81
CA CYS A 149 -8.90 14.58 -16.76
C CYS A 149 -9.81 14.27 -15.54
N GLY A 150 -10.16 15.26 -14.72
CA GLY A 150 -11.00 15.07 -13.53
C GLY A 150 -10.25 14.70 -12.23
N ILE A 151 -8.91 14.73 -12.22
CA ILE A 151 -8.12 14.64 -10.97
C ILE A 151 -7.65 16.04 -10.59
N ALA A 152 -8.15 16.56 -9.46
CA ALA A 152 -7.70 17.80 -8.89
C ALA A 152 -6.27 17.66 -8.36
N ARG A 153 -5.41 18.66 -8.62
CA ARG A 153 -3.98 18.62 -8.27
C ARG A 153 -3.72 18.39 -6.78
N ASP A 154 -4.54 18.99 -5.92
CA ASP A 154 -4.48 18.86 -4.46
C ASP A 154 -4.90 17.47 -3.95
N ALA A 155 -5.56 16.66 -4.79
CA ALA A 155 -5.93 15.29 -4.47
C ALA A 155 -4.84 14.27 -4.81
N ILE A 156 -3.85 14.62 -5.65
CA ILE A 156 -2.81 13.70 -6.13
C ILE A 156 -2.03 13.02 -4.99
N PRO A 157 -1.58 13.73 -3.93
CA PRO A 157 -0.87 13.07 -2.83
C PRO A 157 -1.68 11.95 -2.16
N ARG A 158 -3.01 12.13 -2.03
CA ARG A 158 -3.89 11.09 -1.48
C ARG A 158 -3.92 9.84 -2.35
N HIS A 159 -3.85 9.98 -3.68
CA HIS A 159 -3.70 8.83 -4.58
C HIS A 159 -2.36 8.11 -4.40
N CYS A 160 -1.32 8.84 -4.01
CA CYS A 160 -0.01 8.30 -3.68
C CYS A 160 0.06 7.74 -2.24
N GLY A 161 -1.03 7.79 -1.47
CA GLY A 161 -1.09 7.30 -0.10
C GLY A 161 -0.25 8.09 0.91
N CYS A 162 0.17 9.30 0.58
CA CYS A 162 1.09 10.10 1.41
C CYS A 162 0.84 11.61 1.29
N SER A 163 1.59 12.38 2.06
CA SER A 163 1.64 13.83 2.00
C SER A 163 2.41 14.33 0.77
N GLU A 164 2.06 15.52 0.31
CA GLU A 164 2.81 16.19 -0.77
C GLU A 164 4.27 16.46 -0.35
N GLU A 165 4.49 16.78 0.92
CA GLU A 165 5.82 17.01 1.48
C GLU A 165 6.71 15.76 1.39
N LEU A 166 6.17 14.56 1.64
CA LEU A 166 6.93 13.33 1.46
C LEU A 166 7.36 13.13 0.01
N VAL A 167 6.48 13.40 -0.96
CA VAL A 167 6.81 13.29 -2.38
C VAL A 167 8.01 14.17 -2.74
N TYR A 168 8.01 15.43 -2.29
CA TYR A 168 9.11 16.34 -2.57
C TYR A 168 10.41 15.94 -1.87
N ARG A 169 10.34 15.48 -0.62
CA ARG A 169 11.52 14.92 0.07
C ARG A 169 12.09 13.69 -0.64
N LEU A 170 11.23 12.80 -1.15
CA LEU A 170 11.65 11.64 -1.94
C LEU A 170 12.30 12.03 -3.27
N LYS A 171 11.74 13.02 -3.98
CA LYS A 171 12.33 13.56 -5.21
C LYS A 171 13.70 14.20 -4.97
N ALA A 172 13.89 14.85 -3.83
CA ALA A 172 15.19 15.42 -3.45
C ALA A 172 16.21 14.33 -3.06
N ALA A 173 15.75 13.24 -2.43
CA ALA A 173 16.59 12.12 -2.01
C ALA A 173 16.99 11.18 -3.17
N CYS A 174 16.14 11.06 -4.20
CA CYS A 174 16.40 10.31 -5.42
C CYS A 174 16.54 11.27 -6.61
N PRO A 175 17.72 11.88 -6.82
CA PRO A 175 17.94 12.66 -8.04
C PRO A 175 17.68 11.75 -9.24
N ARG A 176 16.82 12.20 -10.17
CA ARG A 176 16.56 11.48 -11.42
C ARG A 176 17.90 11.10 -12.04
N GLU A 177 18.10 9.83 -12.40
CA GLU A 177 19.10 9.50 -13.41
C GLU A 177 18.74 10.34 -14.63
N SER A 178 19.57 11.34 -14.93
CA SER A 178 19.53 12.05 -16.19
C SER A 178 19.55 11.00 -17.30
N PRO A 179 18.65 11.06 -18.30
CA PRO A 179 18.71 10.13 -19.41
C PRO A 179 20.11 10.25 -20.02
N ASN A 180 20.84 9.14 -20.01
CA ASN A 180 22.19 8.98 -20.53
C ASN A 180 22.51 9.97 -21.66
N GLU A 181 23.38 10.94 -21.39
CA GLU A 181 24.34 11.39 -22.40
C GLU A 181 25.31 10.23 -22.63
N THR A 182 24.87 9.21 -23.37
CA THR A 182 25.80 8.36 -24.12
C THR A 182 26.33 9.18 -25.29
N GLU A 183 27.10 10.21 -24.99
CA GLU A 183 28.21 10.60 -25.86
C GLU A 183 29.38 9.73 -25.42
N THR A 184 29.47 8.55 -26.01
CA THR A 184 30.74 7.84 -26.12
C THR A 184 31.72 8.79 -26.79
N ASN A 185 32.50 9.49 -25.98
CA ASN A 185 33.71 10.16 -26.41
C ASN A 185 34.74 9.07 -26.75
N ASN A 186 34.57 8.44 -27.90
CA ASN A 186 35.61 7.65 -28.55
C ASN A 186 36.66 8.62 -29.10
N GLN A 187 37.41 9.22 -28.18
CA GLN A 187 38.79 9.62 -28.44
C GLN A 187 39.65 8.82 -27.46
N GLU A 188 39.69 7.51 -27.68
CA GLU A 188 40.90 6.75 -27.36
C GLU A 188 42.00 7.31 -28.26
N GLU A 189 42.73 8.23 -27.65
CA GLU A 189 44.09 8.60 -27.96
C GLU A 189 44.91 7.44 -28.55
N ASN A 190 44.92 7.38 -29.87
CA ASN A 190 45.85 6.60 -30.67
C ASN A 190 47.27 7.20 -30.56
N TRP A 191 47.92 7.02 -29.41
CA TRP A 191 49.27 7.52 -29.14
C TRP A 191 50.36 6.45 -29.23
N LEU A 192 50.12 5.28 -29.84
CA LEU A 192 51.11 4.20 -29.83
C LEU A 192 51.22 3.35 -31.11
N GLU A 193 50.83 3.86 -32.28
CA GLU A 193 51.24 3.26 -33.56
C GLU A 193 52.25 4.15 -34.30
N GLY A 194 53.52 3.97 -33.95
CA GLY A 194 54.64 4.71 -34.53
C GLY A 194 55.99 4.11 -34.17
N PHE A 195 56.12 2.78 -34.21
CA PHE A 195 57.42 2.11 -34.22
C PHE A 195 57.42 1.07 -35.34
N GLU A 196 57.52 1.56 -36.58
CA GLU A 196 58.01 0.76 -37.69
C GLU A 196 59.55 0.75 -37.65
N ASN A 197 60.09 -0.45 -37.48
CA ASN A 197 61.36 -0.99 -37.93
C ASN A 197 62.42 -0.01 -38.48
N GLU A 198 63.59 0.05 -37.82
CA GLU A 198 64.86 0.25 -38.50
C GLU A 198 65.71 -1.01 -38.35
N ASP A 199 65.99 -1.64 -39.50
CA ASP A 199 66.94 -2.72 -39.70
C ASP A 199 68.36 -2.28 -39.31
N TYR A 200 69.08 -3.09 -38.52
CA TYR A 200 70.54 -3.31 -38.61
C TYR A 200 70.95 -4.63 -37.96
#